data_AF-A0A7S1RKD4-F1
#
_entry.id   AF-A0A7S1RKD4-F1
#
_cell.length_a   1.000
_cell.length_b   1.000
_cell.length_c   1.000
_cell.angle_alpha   90.00
_cell.angle_beta   90.00
_cell.angle_gamma   90.00
#
_symmetry.space_group_name_H-M   'P 1'
#
loop_
_entity.id
_entity.type
_entity.pdbx_description
1 polymer ?
#
loop_
_entity_poly.entity_id
_entity_poly.type
_entity_poly.pdbx_seq_one_letter_code
_entity_poly.pdbx_strand_id
1 'polypeptide(L)'
;LGCPPEEAEHQESQQAVPVQWVMRDTLPDTEGETLDGYIANIGGLDAMKRWCEERSDCVGFAVQPESLRWQPKKVGTGFDAGTAAWTTDKWRGQTWRWYYIQGRGGGPSYPEVSSKFERHFAAPEALAVGAA
;
A
#
# COMPACT_ATOMS: atom_id res chain seq x y z
N LEU A 1 -11.69 -55.94 -7.62
CA LEU A 1 -11.05 -55.17 -6.54
C LEU A 1 -10.22 -54.09 -7.24
N GLY A 2 -10.75 -52.92 -7.60
CA GLY A 2 -11.42 -51.93 -6.76
C GLY A 2 -10.36 -50.95 -6.25
N CYS A 3 -10.03 -49.91 -7.02
CA CYS A 3 -9.14 -48.82 -6.59
C CYS A 3 -9.80 -47.98 -5.48
N PRO A 4 -8.98 -47.28 -4.67
CA PRO A 4 -9.14 -45.82 -4.70
C PRO A 4 -7.86 -45.11 -5.16
N PRO A 5 -7.98 -43.99 -5.88
CA PRO A 5 -6.85 -43.14 -6.24
C PRO A 5 -6.34 -42.43 -4.98
N GLU A 6 -5.04 -42.54 -4.75
CA GLU A 6 -4.29 -41.75 -3.78
C GLU A 6 -4.34 -40.30 -4.25
N GLU A 7 -5.10 -39.48 -3.52
CA GLU A 7 -5.22 -38.04 -3.75
C GLU A 7 -3.85 -37.42 -3.52
N ALA A 8 -3.08 -37.30 -4.61
CA ALA A 8 -1.90 -36.48 -4.68
C ALA A 8 -2.33 -35.03 -4.42
N GLU A 9 -2.13 -34.60 -3.18
CA GLU A 9 -2.31 -33.23 -2.72
C GLU A 9 -1.57 -32.31 -3.70
N HIS A 10 -2.34 -31.60 -4.52
CA HIS A 10 -1.87 -30.44 -5.25
C HIS A 10 -1.50 -29.39 -4.20
N GLN A 11 -0.24 -29.44 -3.75
CA GLN A 11 0.36 -28.37 -2.97
C GLN A 11 0.69 -27.24 -3.94
N GLU A 12 -0.38 -26.59 -4.42
CA GLU A 12 -0.32 -25.37 -5.18
C GLU A 12 0.38 -24.36 -4.30
N SER A 13 1.67 -24.17 -4.60
CA SER A 13 2.50 -23.18 -3.97
C SER A 13 1.91 -21.84 -4.41
N GLN A 14 0.96 -21.34 -3.63
CA GLN A 14 0.44 -19.98 -3.76
C GLN A 14 1.64 -19.07 -3.53
N GLN A 15 2.36 -18.75 -4.61
CA GLN A 15 3.44 -17.79 -4.60
C GLN A 15 2.80 -16.49 -4.13
N ALA A 16 3.05 -16.14 -2.86
CA ALA A 16 2.55 -14.92 -2.27
C ALA A 16 3.03 -13.77 -3.15
N VAL A 17 2.10 -13.09 -3.81
CA VAL A 17 2.40 -11.90 -4.60
C VAL A 17 3.14 -10.92 -3.68
N PRO A 18 4.32 -10.43 -4.07
CA PRO A 18 5.12 -9.58 -3.18
C PRO A 18 4.30 -8.33 -2.79
N VAL A 19 4.15 -8.12 -1.49
CA VAL A 19 3.41 -6.96 -0.96
C VAL A 19 4.26 -5.71 -1.15
N GLN A 20 3.77 -4.76 -1.95
CA GLN A 20 4.46 -3.50 -2.20
C GLN A 20 4.19 -2.49 -1.07
N TRP A 21 5.23 -2.20 -0.30
CA TRP A 21 5.21 -1.18 0.75
C TRP A 21 5.66 0.18 0.23
N VAL A 22 4.94 1.23 0.63
CA VAL A 22 5.31 2.62 0.39
C VAL A 22 5.58 3.31 1.72
N MET A 23 6.64 4.11 1.78
CA MET A 23 7.03 4.90 2.94
C MET A 23 6.94 6.39 2.62
N ARG A 24 6.48 7.20 3.57
CA ARG A 24 6.59 8.66 3.55
C ARG A 24 7.05 9.19 4.90
N ASP A 25 7.91 10.21 4.89
CA ASP A 25 8.36 10.95 6.08
C ASP A 25 7.34 12.03 6.54
N THR A 26 6.06 11.83 6.19
CA THR A 26 4.94 12.68 6.54
C THR A 26 3.73 11.82 6.89
N LEU A 27 2.79 12.39 7.63
CA LEU A 27 1.51 11.73 7.92
C LEU A 27 0.42 12.24 6.98
N PRO A 28 -0.53 11.38 6.60
CA PRO A 28 -1.75 11.86 5.98
C PRO A 28 -2.59 12.61 7.02
N ASP A 29 -3.34 13.64 6.60
CA ASP A 29 -4.30 14.31 7.47
C ASP A 29 -5.35 13.32 8.02
N THR A 30 -5.82 12.42 7.16
CA THR A 30 -6.75 11.34 7.50
C THR A 30 -6.04 9.99 7.47
N GLU A 31 -5.77 9.42 8.64
CA GLU A 31 -5.12 8.11 8.79
C GLU A 31 -6.14 6.97 8.93
N GLY A 32 -7.38 7.28 9.28
CA GLY A 32 -8.42 6.31 9.62
C GLY A 32 -8.37 5.79 11.06
N GLU A 33 -9.19 4.79 11.33
CA GLU A 33 -9.34 4.15 12.63
C GLU A 33 -8.07 3.36 13.00
N THR A 34 -7.68 3.43 14.27
CA THR A 34 -6.58 2.64 14.79
C THR A 34 -6.98 1.17 14.87
N LEU A 35 -6.08 0.29 14.44
CA LEU A 35 -6.26 -1.15 14.59
C LEU A 35 -5.77 -1.57 15.98
N ASP A 36 -6.68 -2.04 16.84
CA ASP A 36 -6.28 -2.59 18.12
C ASP A 36 -5.58 -3.95 17.95
N GLY A 37 -4.51 -4.14 18.71
CA GLY A 37 -3.74 -5.38 18.69
C GLY A 37 -2.64 -5.38 19.74
N TYR A 38 -2.05 -6.54 20.00
CA TYR A 38 -0.88 -6.65 20.87
C TYR A 38 0.38 -6.23 20.11
N ILE A 39 0.56 -4.92 19.96
CA ILE A 39 1.67 -4.27 19.23
C ILE A 39 2.86 -3.96 20.14
N ALA A 40 2.70 -4.11 21.45
CA ALA A 40 3.68 -3.68 22.46
C ALA A 40 5.04 -4.40 22.37
N ASN A 41 5.08 -5.60 21.78
CA ASN A 41 6.30 -6.42 21.65
C ASN A 41 6.79 -6.55 20.20
N ILE A 42 6.32 -5.70 19.28
CA ILE A 42 6.80 -5.76 17.90
C ILE A 42 8.23 -5.23 17.84
N GLY A 43 9.17 -6.14 17.59
CA GLY A 43 10.62 -5.93 17.69
C GLY A 43 11.26 -5.10 16.59
N GLY A 44 10.49 -4.34 15.81
CA GLY A 44 11.01 -3.45 14.76
C GLY A 44 10.13 -3.36 13.52
N LEU A 45 10.64 -2.61 12.53
CA LEU A 45 9.91 -2.28 11.30
C LEU A 45 9.49 -3.52 10.50
N ASP A 46 10.39 -4.48 10.27
CA ASP A 46 10.08 -5.71 9.54
C ASP A 46 9.03 -6.56 10.24
N ALA A 47 9.07 -6.64 11.57
CA ALA A 47 8.06 -7.34 12.34
C ALA A 47 6.69 -6.65 12.23
N MET A 48 6.67 -5.31 12.25
CA MET A 48 5.44 -4.53 12.07
C MET A 48 4.84 -4.70 10.67
N LYS A 49 5.70 -4.73 9.63
CA LYS A 49 5.26 -4.99 8.26
C LYS A 49 4.64 -6.37 8.12
N ARG A 50 5.32 -7.43 8.59
CA ARG A 50 4.78 -8.79 8.58
C ARG A 50 3.45 -8.90 9.31
N TRP A 51 3.37 -8.30 10.50
CA TRP A 51 2.13 -8.27 11.29
C TRP A 51 0.97 -7.60 10.51
N CYS A 52 1.25 -6.53 9.77
CA CYS A 52 0.24 -5.88 8.94
C CYS A 52 -0.08 -6.68 7.66
N GLU A 53 0.89 -7.38 7.07
CA GLU A 53 0.67 -8.27 5.92
C GLU A 53 -0.28 -9.42 6.25
N GLU A 54 -0.06 -10.08 7.39
CA GLU A 54 -0.89 -11.19 7.92
C GLU A 54 -2.33 -10.76 8.22
N ARG A 55 -2.57 -9.46 8.37
CA ARG A 55 -3.87 -8.87 8.71
C ARG A 55 -4.48 -8.15 7.51
N SER A 56 -5.46 -8.78 6.86
CA SER A 56 -6.15 -8.19 5.70
C SER A 56 -6.85 -6.85 6.01
N ASP A 57 -7.16 -6.59 7.28
CA ASP A 57 -7.77 -5.34 7.76
C ASP A 57 -6.75 -4.22 8.03
N CYS A 58 -5.45 -4.49 7.95
CA CYS A 58 -4.40 -3.49 8.12
C CYS A 58 -4.02 -2.83 6.78
N VAL A 59 -4.15 -1.51 6.67
CA VAL A 59 -3.71 -0.77 5.47
C VAL A 59 -2.27 -0.28 5.57
N GLY A 60 -1.80 -0.05 6.80
CA GLY A 60 -0.53 0.57 7.08
C GLY A 60 -0.41 0.96 8.55
N PHE A 61 0.63 1.71 8.87
CA PHE A 61 0.91 2.19 10.21
C PHE A 61 1.72 3.48 10.20
N ALA A 62 1.48 4.32 11.21
CA ALA A 62 2.38 5.40 11.57
C ALA A 62 3.41 4.91 12.59
N VAL A 63 4.66 5.35 12.46
CA VAL A 63 5.71 5.12 13.45
C VAL A 63 6.39 6.42 13.84
N GLN A 64 6.57 6.60 15.15
CA GLN A 64 7.49 7.60 15.68
C GLN A 64 8.84 6.92 15.95
N PRO A 65 9.90 7.19 15.16
CA PRO A 65 11.16 6.45 15.25
C PRO A 65 11.89 6.64 16.59
N GLU A 66 11.70 7.78 17.26
CA GLU A 66 12.36 8.09 18.53
C GLU A 66 11.81 7.29 19.72
N SER A 67 10.49 7.08 19.75
CA SER A 67 9.79 6.38 20.84
C SER A 67 9.41 4.94 20.49
N LEU A 68 9.62 4.53 19.23
CA LEU A 68 9.14 3.27 18.65
C LEU A 68 7.63 3.06 18.86
N ARG A 69 6.87 4.15 18.83
CA ARG A 69 5.41 4.09 18.93
C ARG A 69 4.82 3.74 17.57
N TRP A 70 4.15 2.59 17.51
CA TRP A 70 3.44 2.10 16.33
C TRP A 70 1.94 2.41 16.44
N GLN A 71 1.36 2.87 15.35
CA GLN A 71 -0.07 3.16 15.23
C GLN A 71 -0.61 2.54 13.93
N PRO A 72 -0.93 1.24 13.92
CA PRO A 72 -1.54 0.60 12.76
C PRO A 72 -2.93 1.15 12.51
N LYS A 73 -3.31 1.17 11.24
CA LYS A 73 -4.59 1.72 10.78
C LYS A 73 -5.37 0.70 9.97
N LYS A 74 -6.69 0.82 10.09
CA LYS A 74 -7.65 -0.08 9.46
C LYS A 74 -7.97 0.34 8.03
N VAL A 75 -7.98 -0.62 7.12
CA VAL A 75 -8.37 -0.41 5.72
C VAL A 75 -9.82 0.09 5.61
N GLY A 76 -10.07 1.02 4.69
CA GLY A 76 -11.41 1.52 4.39
C GLY A 76 -12.01 2.45 5.45
N THR A 77 -11.22 2.92 6.42
CA THR A 77 -11.72 3.77 7.53
C THR A 77 -11.26 5.23 7.45
N GLY A 78 -10.58 5.62 6.37
CA GLY A 78 -10.27 7.03 6.10
C GLY A 78 -8.99 7.26 5.31
N PHE A 79 -7.99 6.38 5.39
CA PHE A 79 -6.77 6.52 4.60
C PHE A 79 -7.00 6.09 3.14
N ASP A 80 -6.68 6.99 2.22
CA ASP A 80 -6.61 6.75 0.78
C ASP A 80 -5.36 7.45 0.21
N ALA A 81 -4.44 6.68 -0.37
CA ALA A 81 -3.15 7.17 -0.87
C ALA A 81 -3.28 8.05 -2.11
N GLY A 82 -4.35 7.92 -2.90
CA GLY A 82 -4.59 8.71 -4.09
C GLY A 82 -5.08 10.13 -3.78
N THR A 83 -5.78 10.30 -2.66
CA THR A 83 -6.42 11.56 -2.24
C THR A 83 -5.87 12.13 -0.94
N ALA A 84 -4.98 11.40 -0.24
CA ALA A 84 -4.38 11.86 1.00
C ALA A 84 -3.64 13.20 0.82
N ALA A 85 -4.01 14.16 1.67
CA ALA A 85 -3.20 15.34 1.96
C ALA A 85 -2.11 14.95 2.98
N TRP A 86 -0.87 15.38 2.72
CA TRP A 86 0.31 14.98 3.49
C TRP A 86 0.88 16.16 4.26
N THR A 87 1.18 15.97 5.53
CA THR A 87 1.67 17.04 6.42
C THR A 87 2.82 16.57 7.32
N THR A 88 3.80 17.44 7.50
CA THR A 88 4.94 17.29 8.44
C THR A 88 4.60 17.76 9.85
N ASP A 89 3.59 18.62 10.00
CA ASP A 89 3.37 19.42 11.21
C ASP A 89 2.16 18.97 12.03
N LYS A 90 1.67 17.76 11.77
CA LYS A 90 0.52 17.18 12.50
C LYS A 90 0.77 17.14 14.01
N TRP A 91 2.00 16.86 14.41
CA TRP A 91 2.44 16.78 15.80
C TRP A 91 3.70 17.63 16.00
N ARG A 92 3.53 18.84 16.53
CA ARG A 92 4.64 19.79 16.69
C ARG A 92 5.81 19.16 17.46
N GLY A 93 6.99 19.22 16.86
CA GLY A 93 8.24 18.70 17.44
C GLY A 93 8.36 17.18 17.43
N GLN A 94 7.48 16.46 16.72
CA GLN A 94 7.58 15.01 16.58
C GLN A 94 7.77 14.63 15.11
N THR A 95 8.73 13.74 14.85
CA THR A 95 8.91 13.15 13.53
C THR A 95 8.09 11.87 13.44
N TRP A 96 7.30 11.74 12.38
CA TRP A 96 6.50 10.55 12.12
C TRP A 96 6.73 10.06 10.70
N ARG A 97 6.76 8.74 10.54
CA ARG A 97 6.79 8.09 9.23
C ARG A 97 5.54 7.27 9.02
N TRP A 98 5.01 7.33 7.81
CA TRP A 98 3.85 6.56 7.40
C TRP A 98 4.29 5.44 6.46
N TYR A 99 3.88 4.21 6.78
CA TYR A 99 4.08 3.03 5.94
C TYR A 99 2.73 2.45 5.56
N TYR A 100 2.51 2.15 4.28
CA TYR A 100 1.28 1.52 3.83
C TYR A 100 1.50 0.52 2.71
N ILE A 101 0.57 -0.42 2.59
CA ILE A 101 0.54 -1.41 1.52
C ILE A 101 -0.18 -0.79 0.33
N GLN A 102 0.51 -0.66 -0.81
CA GLN A 102 -0.02 0.07 -1.97
C GLN A 102 -1.37 -0.50 -2.44
N GLY A 103 -1.50 -1.82 -2.51
CA GLY A 103 -2.75 -2.50 -2.91
C GLY A 103 -3.91 -2.35 -1.91
N ARG A 104 -3.66 -1.88 -0.68
CA ARG A 104 -4.71 -1.64 0.34
C ARG A 104 -5.00 -0.16 0.55
N GLY A 105 -4.09 0.71 0.12
CA GLY A 105 -4.18 2.16 0.30
C GLY A 105 -5.16 2.87 -0.62
N GLY A 106 -6.06 2.19 -1.34
CA GLY A 106 -7.09 2.84 -2.18
C GLY A 106 -6.59 3.60 -3.43
N GLY A 107 -5.29 3.87 -3.53
CA GLY A 107 -4.68 4.46 -4.72
C GLY A 107 -4.75 3.52 -5.94
N PRO A 108 -4.63 4.05 -7.17
CA PRO A 108 -4.56 3.20 -8.36
C PRO A 108 -3.41 2.20 -8.15
N SER A 109 -3.77 0.91 -8.10
CA SER A 109 -2.78 -0.15 -8.23
C SER A 109 -2.12 0.09 -9.57
N TYR A 110 -0.89 0.60 -9.59
CA TYR A 110 -0.13 0.66 -10.82
C TYR A 110 0.04 -0.80 -11.24
N PRO A 111 -0.57 -1.26 -12.35
CA PRO A 111 -0.18 -2.55 -12.87
C PRO A 111 1.32 -2.46 -13.12
N GLU A 112 2.01 -3.49 -12.64
CA GLU A 112 3.42 -3.76 -12.89
C GLU A 112 3.82 -3.24 -14.27
N VAL A 113 4.86 -2.41 -14.33
CA VAL A 113 5.44 -1.91 -15.58
C VAL A 113 6.01 -3.08 -16.38
N SER A 114 5.15 -3.83 -17.05
CA SER A 114 5.51 -4.82 -18.04
C SER A 114 5.24 -4.23 -19.42
N SER A 115 6.34 -3.78 -20.03
CA SER A 115 6.56 -3.66 -21.47
C SER A 115 5.42 -3.09 -22.33
N LYS A 116 5.56 -1.81 -22.71
CA LYS A 116 5.54 -1.30 -24.10
C LYS A 116 5.03 0.15 -24.13
N PHE A 117 5.90 1.08 -23.73
CA PHE A 117 5.71 2.49 -24.06
C PHE A 117 6.12 2.73 -25.51
N GLU A 118 5.25 2.38 -26.45
CA GLU A 118 5.25 2.99 -27.78
C GLU A 118 3.97 3.81 -27.90
N ARG A 119 3.97 4.99 -27.30
CA ARG A 119 3.00 6.02 -27.66
C ARG A 119 3.58 6.79 -28.84
N HIS A 120 3.18 6.37 -30.04
CA HIS A 120 3.20 7.25 -31.21
C HIS A 120 2.48 8.55 -30.85
N PHE A 121 3.25 9.64 -30.79
CA PHE A 121 2.70 10.99 -30.85
C PHE A 121 2.15 11.19 -32.27
N ALA A 122 0.89 10.83 -32.49
CA ALA A 122 0.14 11.35 -33.63
C ALA A 122 -0.26 12.79 -33.28
N ALA A 123 0.45 13.75 -33.87
CA ALA A 123 0.05 15.15 -33.85
C ALA A 123 -1.32 15.30 -34.55
N PRO A 124 -2.30 16.00 -33.96
CA PRO A 124 -3.51 16.36 -34.69
C PRO A 124 -3.19 17.49 -35.68
N GLU A 125 -3.53 17.23 -36.94
CA GLU A 125 -3.57 18.21 -38.03
C GLU A 125 -4.45 19.41 -37.63
N ALA A 126 -3.85 20.61 -37.60
CA ALA A 126 -4.58 21.86 -37.48
C ALA A 126 -4.65 22.53 -38.85
N LEU A 127 -5.81 22.34 -39.46
CA LEU A 127 -6.51 23.17 -40.44
C LEU A 127 -5.77 24.36 -41.07
N ALA A 128 -5.69 24.30 -42.40
CA ALA A 128 -5.64 25.48 -43.25
C ALA A 128 -6.89 26.36 -43.04
N VAL A 129 -6.66 27.64 -42.74
CA VAL A 129 -7.68 28.70 -42.85
C VAL A 129 -7.27 29.58 -44.02
N GLY A 130 -8.05 29.53 -45.10
CA GLY A 130 -8.06 30.53 -46.15
C GLY A 130 -9.12 31.59 -45.87
N ALA A 131 -8.72 32.86 -45.94
CA ALA A 131 -9.50 34.07 -46.23
C ALA A 131 -8.49 35.24 -46.14
N ALA A 132 -8.35 36.17 -47.09
CA ALA A 132 -9.17 36.58 -48.23
C ALA A 132 -8.26 37.19 -49.31
#